data_AF-A0A382JHF4-F1
#
_entry.id   AF-A0A382JHF4-F1
#
_cell.length_a   1.000
_cell.length_b   1.000
_cell.length_c   1.000
_cell.angle_alpha   90.00
_cell.angle_beta   90.00
_cell.angle_gamma   90.00
#
_symmetry.space_group_name_H-M   'P 1'
#
loop_
_entity.id
_entity.type
_entity.pdbx_description
1 polymer ?
#
loop_
_entity_poly.entity_id
_entity_poly.type
_entity_poly.pdbx_seq_one_letter_code
_entity_poly.pdbx_strand_id
1 'polypeptide(L)'
;MYDFLNMEIWCGPRSATVTDVNLIEFRSDGGETYKKIQFTVENSYGARLIISDAWVTERDREPKVRGLYHNVDKHNGIYYIPSHTTVSKLLEYYSCKTISDMLGKTVEVFPDENGYEVIIADSIQ
;
A
#
# COMPACT_ATOMS: atom_id res chain seq x y z
N MET A 1 -20.87 2.63 -3.22
CA MET A 1 -19.43 2.78 -2.91
C MET A 1 -18.71 2.63 -4.24
N TYR A 2 -18.16 3.71 -4.78
CA TYR A 2 -17.47 3.67 -6.07
C TYR A 2 -16.07 3.13 -5.84
N ASP A 3 -15.80 1.93 -6.33
CA ASP A 3 -14.48 1.34 -6.36
C ASP A 3 -13.72 1.95 -7.54
N PHE A 4 -12.58 2.59 -7.27
CA PHE A 4 -11.78 3.35 -8.24
C PHE A 4 -10.60 2.53 -8.78
N LEU A 5 -10.64 1.20 -8.69
CA LEU A 5 -9.48 0.35 -8.95
C LEU A 5 -9.44 -0.15 -10.40
N ASN A 6 -8.29 0.10 -11.04
CA ASN A 6 -8.01 -0.10 -12.45
C ASN A 6 -8.12 -1.59 -12.86
N MET A 7 -8.77 -1.89 -13.99
CA MET A 7 -9.08 -3.24 -14.49
C MET A 7 -7.98 -3.83 -15.41
N GLU A 8 -6.83 -3.17 -15.53
CA GLU A 8 -5.74 -3.65 -16.40
C GLU A 8 -4.98 -4.80 -15.75
N ILE A 9 -5.20 -6.00 -16.26
CA ILE A 9 -4.53 -7.24 -15.86
C ILE A 9 -3.01 -7.07 -16.09
N TRP A 10 -2.22 -7.12 -15.02
CA TRP A 10 -0.76 -7.08 -15.09
C TRP A 10 -0.22 -8.28 -15.88
N CYS A 11 0.27 -8.04 -17.10
CA CYS A 11 0.98 -9.04 -17.88
C CYS A 11 2.48 -8.69 -17.89
N GLY A 12 3.29 -9.38 -17.08
CA GLY A 12 4.73 -9.12 -16.99
C GLY A 12 5.38 -9.47 -15.64
N PRO A 13 6.66 -9.10 -15.44
CA PRO A 13 7.38 -9.25 -14.18
C PRO A 13 6.59 -8.63 -13.06
N ARG A 14 6.45 -9.35 -11.95
CA ARG A 14 5.72 -8.91 -10.75
C ARG A 14 6.49 -7.86 -9.94
N SER A 15 7.48 -7.21 -10.56
CA SER A 15 8.26 -6.13 -9.98
C SER A 15 7.93 -4.80 -10.66
N ALA A 16 7.82 -3.76 -9.84
CA ALA A 16 7.44 -2.43 -10.26
C ALA A 16 8.21 -1.38 -9.47
N THR A 17 8.53 -0.25 -10.09
CA THR A 17 9.15 0.87 -9.38
C THR A 17 8.07 1.82 -8.91
N VAL A 18 8.10 2.21 -7.64
CA VAL A 18 7.24 3.27 -7.11
C VAL A 18 7.67 4.61 -7.72
N THR A 19 6.81 5.21 -8.52
CA THR A 19 7.08 6.48 -9.20
C THR A 19 6.44 7.68 -8.51
N ASP A 20 5.38 7.45 -7.73
CA ASP A 20 4.66 8.52 -7.03
C ASP A 20 3.98 8.01 -5.76
N VAL A 21 3.76 8.90 -4.80
CA VAL A 21 3.12 8.61 -3.51
C VAL A 21 2.08 9.70 -3.22
N ASN A 22 0.81 9.30 -3.10
CA ASN A 22 -0.28 10.19 -2.75
C ASN A 22 -0.92 9.80 -1.41
N LEU A 23 -1.40 10.82 -0.70
CA LEU A 23 -2.20 10.67 0.51
C LEU A 23 -3.60 11.19 0.21
N ILE A 24 -4.57 10.30 0.15
CA ILE A 24 -5.97 10.64 -0.08
C ILE A 24 -6.69 10.71 1.25
N GLU A 25 -7.25 11.89 1.56
CA GLU A 25 -8.14 12.08 2.69
C GLU A 25 -9.57 11.70 2.31
N PHE A 26 -10.22 10.88 3.13
CA PHE A 26 -11.64 10.59 3.01
C PHE A 26 -12.31 10.68 4.37
N ARG A 27 -13.54 11.19 4.38
CA ARG A 27 -14.37 11.28 5.59
C ARG A 27 -15.32 10.10 5.63
N SER A 28 -15.34 9.38 6.74
CA SER A 28 -16.39 8.40 6.99
C SER A 28 -17.71 9.10 7.31
N ASP A 29 -18.83 8.40 7.13
CA ASP A 29 -20.16 8.89 7.49
C ASP A 29 -20.29 9.22 8.99
N GLY A 30 -19.39 8.69 9.83
CA GLY A 30 -19.28 9.00 11.26
C GLY A 30 -18.48 10.27 11.58
N GLY A 31 -17.98 11.01 10.58
CA GLY A 31 -17.24 12.26 10.75
C GLY A 31 -15.74 12.08 11.01
N GLU A 32 -15.24 10.85 11.09
CA GLU A 32 -13.82 10.57 11.22
C GLU A 32 -13.11 10.76 9.88
N THR A 33 -11.96 11.42 9.91
CA THR A 33 -11.12 11.63 8.70
C THR A 33 -10.03 10.58 8.67
N TYR A 34 -9.99 9.81 7.60
CA TYR A 34 -9.00 8.78 7.34
C TYR A 34 -8.09 9.23 6.19
N LYS A 35 -6.83 8.80 6.24
CA LYS A 35 -5.89 8.97 5.13
C LYS A 35 -5.56 7.62 4.53
N LYS A 36 -5.77 7.44 3.23
CA LYS A 36 -5.28 6.27 2.47
C LYS A 36 -4.01 6.66 1.73
N ILE A 37 -3.01 5.79 1.76
CA ILE A 37 -1.81 5.93 0.93
C ILE A 37 -2.09 5.26 -0.41
N GLN A 38 -1.68 5.92 -1.49
CA GLN A 38 -1.68 5.38 -2.84
C GLN A 38 -0.27 5.46 -3.42
N PHE A 39 0.22 4.34 -3.90
CA PHE A 39 1.46 4.25 -4.65
C PHE A 39 1.12 4.17 -6.13
N THR A 40 1.70 5.06 -6.93
CA THR A 40 1.78 4.81 -8.37
C THR A 40 3.03 3.99 -8.62
N VAL A 41 2.86 2.83 -9.25
CA VAL A 41 3.97 1.95 -9.61
C VAL A 41 4.03 1.78 -11.13
N GLU A 42 5.23 1.69 -11.66
CA GLU A 42 5.49 1.49 -13.08
C GLU A 42 6.36 0.24 -13.29
N ASN A 43 5.97 -0.64 -14.22
CA ASN A 43 6.75 -1.82 -14.55
C ASN A 43 7.78 -1.53 -15.66
N SER A 44 8.65 -2.50 -15.96
CA SER A 44 9.69 -2.34 -17.00
C SER A 44 9.15 -2.14 -18.42
N TYR A 45 7.86 -2.34 -18.64
CA TYR A 45 7.17 -2.15 -19.93
C TYR A 45 6.44 -0.79 -20.00
N GLY A 46 6.53 0.03 -18.94
CA GLY A 46 5.88 1.33 -18.85
C GLY A 46 4.40 1.28 -18.45
N ALA A 47 3.88 0.12 -18.06
CA ALA A 47 2.51 0.03 -17.53
C ALA A 47 2.47 0.61 -16.12
N ARG A 48 1.44 1.42 -15.84
CA ARG A 48 1.30 2.16 -14.57
C ARG A 48 0.04 1.76 -13.84
N LEU A 49 0.17 1.52 -12.54
CA LEU A 49 -0.94 1.15 -11.68
C LEU A 49 -0.91 1.94 -10.38
N ILE A 50 -2.11 2.18 -9.85
CA ILE A 50 -2.30 2.80 -8.55
C ILE A 50 -2.66 1.69 -7.58
N ILE A 51 -1.83 1.51 -6.56
CA ILE A 51 -1.99 0.48 -5.55
C ILE A 51 -2.16 1.13 -4.19
N SER A 52 -3.20 0.72 -3.46
CA SER A 52 -3.55 1.29 -2.16
C SER A 52 -3.66 0.26 -1.04
N ASP A 53 -3.28 -0.97 -1.33
CA ASP A 53 -3.49 -2.14 -0.50
C ASP A 53 -2.24 -3.03 -0.59
N ALA A 54 -2.00 -3.83 0.46
CA ALA A 54 -0.85 -4.71 0.53
C ALA A 54 -1.20 -6.07 1.12
N TRP A 55 -0.49 -7.11 0.66
CA TRP A 55 -0.45 -8.42 1.31
C TRP A 55 0.41 -8.34 2.56
N VAL A 56 -0.18 -8.67 3.72
CA VAL A 56 0.51 -8.74 5.00
C VAL A 56 0.15 -10.02 5.74
N THR A 57 1.12 -10.67 6.37
CA THR A 57 0.88 -11.75 7.33
C THR A 57 0.88 -11.17 8.74
N GLU A 58 -0.13 -11.47 9.54
CA GLU A 58 -0.08 -11.21 10.98
C GLU A 58 0.59 -12.40 11.66
N ARG A 59 1.27 -12.16 12.80
CA ARG A 59 2.20 -13.08 13.46
C ARG A 59 1.72 -14.53 13.59
N ASP A 60 0.40 -14.76 13.62
CA ASP A 60 -0.24 -16.07 13.76
C ASP A 60 -1.49 -16.22 12.86
N ARG A 61 -1.56 -15.50 11.73
CA ARG A 61 -2.72 -15.57 10.83
C ARG A 61 -2.29 -15.77 9.40
N GLU A 62 -3.19 -16.36 8.62
CA GLU A 62 -3.06 -16.42 7.17
C GLU A 62 -2.80 -15.02 6.60
N PRO A 63 -1.95 -14.90 5.56
CA PRO A 63 -1.78 -13.66 4.83
C PRO A 63 -3.17 -13.11 4.46
N LYS A 64 -3.33 -11.78 4.52
CA LYS A 64 -4.54 -11.11 4.02
C LYS A 64 -4.20 -9.79 3.36
N VAL A 65 -4.99 -9.42 2.36
CA VAL A 65 -4.96 -8.06 1.82
C VAL A 65 -5.51 -7.08 2.85
N ARG A 66 -4.78 -5.98 3.05
CA ARG A 66 -5.13 -4.88 3.93
C ARG A 66 -4.87 -3.55 3.25
N GLY A 67 -5.80 -2.62 3.43
CA GLY A 67 -5.60 -1.26 2.97
C GLY A 67 -4.43 -0.57 3.67
N LEU A 68 -3.74 0.26 2.89
CA LEU A 68 -2.69 1.15 3.35
C LEU A 68 -3.30 2.39 3.98
N TYR A 69 -3.90 2.19 5.16
CA TYR A 69 -4.45 3.27 5.95
C TYR A 69 -3.38 3.89 6.83
N HIS A 70 -3.35 5.21 6.81
CA HIS A 70 -2.60 6.03 7.74
C HIS A 70 -3.59 6.57 8.76
N ASN A 71 -3.66 5.90 9.92
CA ASN A 71 -4.29 6.50 11.10
C ASN A 71 -3.38 7.61 11.58
N VAL A 72 -3.79 8.85 11.31
CA VAL A 72 -3.19 10.02 11.94
C VAL A 72 -3.65 10.02 13.39
N ASP A 73 -2.91 9.35 14.27
CA ASP A 73 -3.08 9.64 15.68
C ASP A 73 -2.36 10.96 15.97
N LYS A 74 -3.13 12.01 16.24
CA LYS A 74 -2.59 13.35 16.49
C LYS A 74 -2.14 13.42 17.94
N HIS A 75 -0.95 12.91 18.23
CA HIS A 75 -0.31 13.14 19.52
C HIS A 75 0.70 14.28 19.40
N ASN A 76 0.43 15.41 20.06
CA ASN A 76 1.33 16.58 20.10
C ASN A 76 1.72 17.17 18.72
N GLY A 77 0.88 17.02 17.70
CA GLY A 77 1.15 17.56 16.35
C GLY A 77 2.16 16.76 15.53
N ILE A 78 2.58 15.59 16.01
CA ILE A 78 3.44 14.65 15.29
C ILE A 78 2.57 13.54 14.74
N TYR A 79 2.67 13.30 13.43
CA TYR A 79 2.02 12.19 12.75
C TYR A 79 2.85 10.92 12.98
N TYR A 80 2.32 9.96 13.73
CA TYR A 80 2.98 8.67 13.98
C TYR A 80 2.28 7.55 13.22
N ILE A 81 3.05 6.65 12.61
CA ILE A 81 2.54 5.41 12.04
C ILE A 81 2.70 4.32 13.10
N PRO A 82 1.60 3.77 13.66
CA PRO A 82 1.71 2.70 14.64
C PRO A 82 2.45 1.49 14.07
N SER A 83 3.42 0.97 14.81
CA SER A 83 4.34 -0.13 14.44
C SER A 83 3.66 -1.43 13.99
N HIS A 84 2.37 -1.57 14.24
CA HIS A 84 1.58 -2.77 13.89
C HIS A 84 0.68 -2.57 12.67
N THR A 85 0.73 -1.40 12.02
CA THR A 85 -0.07 -1.13 10.82
C THR A 85 0.50 -1.81 9.58
N THR A 86 -0.36 -2.04 8.58
CA THR A 86 0.03 -2.48 7.24
C THR A 86 1.17 -1.63 6.68
N VAL A 87 1.12 -0.31 6.92
CA VAL A 87 2.13 0.64 6.44
C VAL A 87 3.48 0.41 7.12
N SER A 88 3.51 0.20 8.44
CA SER A 88 4.78 -0.10 9.14
C SER A 88 5.42 -1.38 8.63
N LYS A 89 4.64 -2.44 8.41
CA LYS A 89 5.16 -3.70 7.85
C LYS A 89 5.73 -3.53 6.45
N LEU A 90 5.02 -2.77 5.60
CA LEU A 90 5.49 -2.44 4.26
C LEU A 90 6.83 -1.71 4.31
N LEU A 91 6.94 -0.69 5.16
CA LEU A 91 8.17 0.08 5.31
C LEU A 91 9.32 -0.79 5.83
N GLU A 92 9.07 -1.66 6.81
CA GLU A 92 10.05 -2.61 7.33
C GLU A 92 10.53 -3.56 6.22
N TYR A 93 9.61 -4.17 5.46
CA TYR A 93 9.91 -5.12 4.40
C TYR A 93 10.82 -4.50 3.32
N TYR A 94 10.56 -3.26 2.89
CA TYR A 94 11.38 -2.56 1.89
C TYR A 94 12.54 -1.73 2.49
N SER A 95 12.82 -1.89 3.78
CA SER A 95 13.87 -1.16 4.52
C SER A 95 13.76 0.37 4.36
N CYS A 96 12.55 0.88 4.51
CA CYS A 96 12.19 2.29 4.43
C CYS A 96 11.87 2.84 5.82
N LYS A 97 12.26 4.08 6.12
CA LYS A 97 11.94 4.73 7.40
C LYS A 97 10.65 5.54 7.31
N THR A 98 10.40 6.12 6.14
CA THR A 98 9.23 6.96 5.85
C THR A 98 8.52 6.49 4.58
N ILE A 99 7.26 6.89 4.41
CA ILE A 99 6.51 6.62 3.18
C ILE A 99 7.22 7.23 1.96
N SER A 100 7.84 8.39 2.11
CA SER A 100 8.59 9.05 1.04
C SER A 100 9.81 8.24 0.60
N ASP A 101 10.39 7.43 1.49
CA ASP A 101 11.55 6.57 1.14
C ASP A 101 11.16 5.44 0.18
N MET A 102 9.86 5.19 0.00
CA MET A 102 9.36 4.22 -0.99
C MET A 102 9.53 4.75 -2.42
N LEU A 103 9.64 6.07 -2.65
CA LEU A 103 9.85 6.61 -3.99
C LEU A 103 11.13 6.07 -4.62
N GLY A 104 11.01 5.53 -5.83
CA GLY A 104 12.11 4.90 -6.55
C GLY A 104 12.44 3.47 -6.09
N LYS A 105 11.75 2.92 -5.09
CA LYS A 105 11.93 1.52 -4.68
C LYS A 105 11.28 0.59 -5.70
N THR A 106 11.97 -0.51 -5.99
CA THR A 106 11.36 -1.66 -6.65
C THR A 106 10.59 -2.46 -5.62
N VAL A 107 9.29 -2.62 -5.87
CA VAL A 107 8.35 -3.39 -5.07
C VAL A 107 7.85 -4.58 -5.86
N GLU A 108 7.44 -5.63 -5.15
CA GLU A 108 6.72 -6.74 -5.76
C GLU A 108 5.21 -6.53 -5.64
N VAL A 109 4.48 -6.87 -6.70
CA VAL A 109 3.04 -6.72 -6.81
C VAL A 109 2.39 -8.04 -7.19
N PHE A 110 1.27 -8.36 -6.58
CA PHE A 110 0.56 -9.62 -6.83
C PHE A 110 -0.95 -9.39 -6.75
N PRO A 111 -1.76 -10.07 -7.59
CA PRO A 111 -3.20 -9.93 -7.53
C PRO A 111 -3.78 -10.51 -6.23
N ASP A 112 -4.81 -9.84 -5.71
CA ASP A 112 -5.66 -10.37 -4.66
C ASP A 112 -6.67 -11.41 -5.20
N GLU A 113 -7.53 -11.92 -4.34
CA GLU A 113 -8.58 -12.89 -4.70
C GLU A 113 -9.57 -12.35 -5.75
N ASN A 114 -9.65 -11.03 -5.93
CA ASN A 114 -10.51 -10.36 -6.91
C ASN A 114 -9.76 -9.93 -8.17
N GLY A 115 -8.45 -10.19 -8.26
CA GLY A 115 -7.60 -9.82 -9.38
C GLY A 115 -7.03 -8.39 -9.32
N TYR A 116 -7.15 -7.68 -8.19
CA TYR A 116 -6.54 -6.36 -8.00
C TYR A 116 -5.09 -6.48 -7.55
N GLU A 117 -4.19 -5.78 -8.22
CA GLU A 117 -2.76 -5.79 -7.89
C GLU A 117 -2.50 -5.06 -6.57
N VAL A 118 -1.84 -5.75 -5.65
CA VAL A 118 -1.47 -5.23 -4.33
C VAL A 118 0.02 -5.40 -4.07
N ILE A 119 0.61 -4.53 -3.24
CA ILE A 119 2.05 -4.64 -2.93
C ILE A 119 2.27 -5.77 -1.93
N ILE A 120 3.33 -6.55 -2.14
CA ILE A 120 3.78 -7.54 -1.17
C ILE A 120 4.55 -6.83 -0.07
N ALA A 121 4.09 -6.97 1.18
CA ALA A 121 4.71 -6.39 2.37
C ALA A 121 5.16 -7.48 3.36
N ASP A 122 5.37 -8.70 2.87
CA ASP A 122 5.83 -9.84 3.66
C ASP A 122 6.46 -10.91 2.76
N SER A 123 7.19 -11.84 3.36
CA SER A 123 7.70 -13.01 2.65
C SER A 123 6.52 -13.91 2.30
N ILE A 124 6.11 -13.92 1.02
CA ILE A 124 5.22 -14.98 0.53
C ILE A 124 6.06 -16.27 0.56
N GLN A 125 5.75 -17.17 1.50
CA GLN A 125 6.33 -18.52 1.52
C GLN A 125 5.72 -19.41 0.44
#